data_AF-A0AAV6ZCB6-F1
#
_entry.id   AF-A0AAV6ZCB6-F1
#
_cell.length_a   1.000
_cell.length_b   1.000
_cell.length_c   1.000
_cell.angle_alpha   90.00
_cell.angle_beta   90.00
_cell.angle_gamma   90.00
#
_symmetry.space_group_name_H-M   'P 1'
#
loop_
_entity.id
_entity.type
_entity.pdbx_description
1 polymer ?
#
loop_
_entity_poly.entity_id
_entity_poly.type
_entity_poly.pdbx_seq_one_letter_code
_entity_poly.pdbx_strand_id
1 'polypeptide(L)'
;MRQHNISAYIIPATDPHMGGYLAERERRRQWLTGFTGSSGTAAVTLTRAAVFTDSRYWIQAERQMDCNWELQKILSTSEIVSWILPQLNDGDEIGFDPFLFSIGGSIETIARQALWEVGLNYGHGTGHGIGNFFAVHEWPVGLQTNNIALQKGMFTSIEPGYYHDGHFGIRIEDIAVVVEAETKVTCH
;
A
#
# COMPACT_ATOMS: atom_id res chain seq x y z
N MET A 1 15.30 5.66 -10.26
CA MET A 1 15.70 5.24 -8.89
C MET A 1 16.89 6.04 -8.39
N ARG A 2 18.14 5.79 -8.83
CA ARG A 2 19.34 6.53 -8.34
C ARG A 2 19.26 8.06 -8.43
N GLN A 3 18.71 8.61 -9.52
CA GLN A 3 18.54 10.06 -9.70
C GLN A 3 17.57 10.70 -8.68
N HIS A 4 16.72 9.90 -8.04
CA HIS A 4 15.68 10.35 -7.11
C HIS A 4 15.92 9.83 -5.69
N ASN A 5 17.12 9.35 -5.37
CA ASN A 5 17.44 8.76 -4.05
C ASN A 5 16.57 7.56 -3.63
N ILE A 6 15.95 6.87 -4.60
CA ILE A 6 15.10 5.71 -4.32
C ILE A 6 15.94 4.42 -4.39
N SER A 7 15.90 3.64 -3.31
CA SER A 7 16.67 2.39 -3.14
C SER A 7 15.85 1.14 -3.50
N ALA A 8 14.52 1.20 -3.37
CA ALA A 8 13.61 0.17 -3.88
C ALA A 8 12.33 0.78 -4.49
N TYR A 9 11.71 0.10 -5.45
CA TYR A 9 10.45 0.55 -6.08
C TYR A 9 9.45 -0.60 -6.23
N ILE A 10 8.19 -0.35 -5.86
CA ILE A 10 7.10 -1.34 -5.89
C ILE A 10 6.14 -1.03 -7.04
N ILE A 11 5.83 -2.04 -7.86
CA ILE A 11 4.97 -1.94 -9.04
C ILE A 11 3.85 -3.00 -8.98
N PRO A 12 2.65 -2.66 -8.46
CA PRO A 12 1.52 -3.58 -8.47
C PRO A 12 0.95 -3.78 -9.89
N ALA A 13 0.26 -4.91 -10.12
CA ALA A 13 -0.54 -5.12 -11.33
C ALA A 13 -1.92 -4.49 -11.19
N THR A 14 -2.00 -3.16 -11.15
CA THR A 14 -3.27 -2.43 -11.11
C THR A 14 -3.20 -1.10 -11.85
N ASP A 15 -4.34 -0.43 -11.99
CA ASP A 15 -4.47 0.93 -12.53
C ASP A 15 -4.97 1.89 -11.43
N PRO A 16 -5.07 3.21 -11.71
CA PRO A 16 -5.59 4.18 -10.75
C PRO A 16 -7.03 3.95 -10.26
N HIS A 17 -7.75 2.98 -10.84
CA HIS A 17 -9.13 2.64 -10.52
C HIS A 17 -9.25 1.26 -9.87
N MET A 18 -8.12 0.64 -9.52
CA MET A 18 -8.05 -0.70 -8.94
C MET A 18 -8.72 -1.77 -9.83
N GLY A 19 -8.67 -1.57 -11.15
CA GLY A 19 -9.30 -2.44 -12.13
C GLY A 19 -8.69 -3.85 -12.17
N GLY A 20 -9.54 -4.87 -12.34
CA GLY A 20 -9.11 -6.26 -12.52
C GLY A 20 -8.57 -6.59 -13.93
N TYR A 21 -8.82 -5.72 -14.92
CA TYR A 21 -8.33 -5.85 -16.29
C TYR A 21 -7.66 -4.56 -16.74
N LEU A 22 -6.38 -4.66 -17.09
CA LEU A 22 -5.56 -3.48 -17.40
C LEU A 22 -5.58 -3.17 -18.90
N ALA A 23 -5.85 -1.91 -19.22
CA ALA A 23 -5.57 -1.34 -20.53
C ALA A 23 -4.06 -1.44 -20.81
N GLU A 24 -3.67 -1.59 -22.09
CA GLU A 24 -2.28 -1.82 -22.49
C GLU A 24 -1.29 -0.81 -21.89
N ARG A 25 -1.68 0.48 -21.88
CA ARG A 25 -0.87 1.56 -21.29
C ARG A 25 -0.63 1.44 -19.78
N GLU A 26 -1.51 0.75 -19.05
CA GLU A 26 -1.43 0.59 -17.59
C GLU A 26 -0.65 -0.66 -17.18
N ARG A 27 -0.22 -1.50 -18.14
CA ARG A 27 0.47 -2.78 -17.89
C ARG A 27 1.96 -2.58 -17.56
N ARG A 28 2.28 -1.65 -16.65
CA ARG A 28 3.64 -1.27 -16.23
C ARG A 28 4.47 -2.48 -15.79
N ARG A 29 3.90 -3.35 -14.97
CA ARG A 29 4.56 -4.57 -14.49
C ARG A 29 4.90 -5.51 -15.65
N GLN A 30 3.95 -5.75 -16.56
CA GLN A 30 4.18 -6.59 -17.74
C GLN A 30 5.26 -5.98 -18.64
N TRP A 31 5.24 -4.67 -18.85
CA TRP A 31 6.25 -3.98 -19.65
C TRP A 31 7.67 -4.15 -19.05
N LEU A 32 7.80 -4.10 -17.71
CA LEU A 32 9.07 -4.27 -17.00
C LEU A 32 9.57 -5.72 -16.98
N THR A 33 8.67 -6.68 -16.75
CA THR A 33 9.06 -8.06 -16.39
C THR A 33 8.86 -9.07 -17.51
N GLY A 34 8.10 -8.72 -18.56
CA GLY A 34 7.59 -9.66 -19.55
C GLY A 34 6.46 -10.56 -19.06
N PHE A 35 6.19 -10.60 -17.75
CA PHE A 35 5.14 -11.44 -17.17
C PHE A 35 3.74 -10.86 -17.42
N THR A 36 2.88 -11.66 -18.04
CA THR A 36 1.54 -11.26 -18.55
C THR A 36 0.37 -11.74 -17.67
N GLY A 37 0.63 -12.42 -16.55
CA GLY A 37 -0.44 -12.86 -15.65
C GLY A 37 -1.22 -11.69 -15.05
N SER A 38 -2.52 -11.82 -14.80
CA SER A 38 -3.35 -10.70 -14.33
C SER A 38 -3.17 -10.35 -12.85
N SER A 39 -2.45 -11.18 -12.09
CA SER A 39 -2.17 -10.98 -10.67
C SER A 39 -0.65 -10.93 -10.43
N GLY A 40 -0.24 -10.13 -9.46
CA GLY A 40 1.13 -10.10 -8.95
C GLY A 40 1.74 -8.71 -8.86
N THR A 41 2.76 -8.57 -8.01
CA THR A 41 3.46 -7.31 -7.74
C THR A 41 4.93 -7.49 -8.04
N ALA A 42 5.54 -6.53 -8.75
CA ALA A 42 6.98 -6.48 -8.92
C ALA A 42 7.61 -5.58 -7.84
N ALA A 43 8.79 -5.96 -7.36
CA ALA A 43 9.64 -5.14 -6.51
C ALA A 43 11.05 -5.12 -7.10
N VAL A 44 11.65 -3.94 -7.17
CA VAL A 44 12.98 -3.74 -7.75
C VAL A 44 13.83 -2.98 -6.74
N THR A 45 15.00 -3.49 -6.41
CA THR A 45 16.04 -2.78 -5.64
C THR A 45 17.16 -2.35 -6.58
N LEU A 46 18.19 -1.67 -6.06
CA LEU A 46 19.36 -1.29 -6.87
C LEU A 46 20.14 -2.49 -7.41
N THR A 47 19.93 -3.70 -6.88
CA THR A 47 20.74 -4.89 -7.19
C THR A 47 19.91 -6.12 -7.54
N ARG A 48 18.62 -6.19 -7.17
CA ARG A 48 17.77 -7.37 -7.39
C ARG A 48 16.39 -6.95 -7.87
N ALA A 49 15.68 -7.87 -8.53
CA ALA A 49 14.32 -7.67 -8.97
C ALA A 49 13.51 -8.94 -8.75
N ALA A 50 12.29 -8.81 -8.23
CA ALA A 50 11.42 -9.94 -7.94
C ALA A 50 9.98 -9.69 -8.39
N VAL A 51 9.30 -10.76 -8.79
CA VAL A 51 7.86 -10.78 -9.03
C VAL A 51 7.20 -11.74 -8.05
N PHE A 52 6.22 -11.23 -7.32
CA PHE A 52 5.39 -11.95 -6.37
C PHE A 52 4.07 -12.28 -7.06
N THR A 53 3.67 -13.56 -7.08
CA THR A 53 2.40 -13.97 -7.67
C THR A 53 1.84 -15.23 -7.02
N ASP A 54 0.53 -15.40 -7.15
CA ASP A 54 -0.17 -16.58 -6.66
C ASP A 54 0.02 -17.80 -7.57
N SER A 55 -0.43 -18.96 -7.08
CA SER A 55 -0.19 -20.29 -7.66
C SER A 55 -0.73 -20.50 -9.07
N ARG A 56 -1.69 -19.68 -9.51
CA ARG A 56 -2.23 -19.76 -10.89
C ARG A 56 -1.16 -19.46 -11.93
N TYR A 57 -0.12 -18.70 -11.54
CA TYR A 57 0.81 -18.10 -12.50
C TYR A 57 2.27 -18.52 -12.33
N TRP A 58 2.63 -19.41 -11.39
CA TRP A 58 4.05 -19.75 -11.15
C TRP A 58 4.76 -20.28 -12.40
N ILE A 59 4.16 -21.26 -13.08
CA ILE A 59 4.73 -21.84 -14.32
C ILE A 59 4.77 -20.80 -15.45
N GLN A 60 3.77 -19.92 -15.52
CA GLN A 60 3.73 -18.86 -16.52
C GLN A 60 4.84 -17.84 -16.29
N ALA A 61 5.05 -17.42 -15.04
CA ALA A 61 6.08 -16.46 -14.69
C ALA A 61 7.48 -17.02 -14.96
N GLU A 62 7.76 -18.29 -14.60
CA GLU A 62 9.04 -18.96 -14.91
C GLU A 62 9.34 -19.01 -16.42
N ARG A 63 8.31 -19.05 -17.27
CA ARG A 63 8.47 -19.09 -18.73
C ARG A 63 8.57 -17.73 -19.40
N GLN A 64 7.99 -16.69 -18.79
CA GLN A 64 7.86 -15.37 -19.40
C GLN A 64 8.92 -14.37 -18.91
N MET A 65 9.40 -14.54 -17.69
CA MET A 65 10.43 -13.66 -17.13
C MET A 65 11.83 -14.10 -17.56
N ASP A 66 12.73 -13.14 -17.71
CA ASP A 66 14.14 -13.41 -17.94
C ASP A 66 14.90 -13.71 -16.62
N CYS A 67 16.20 -13.98 -16.71
CA CYS A 67 17.03 -14.30 -15.56
C CYS A 67 17.33 -13.12 -14.62
N ASN A 68 16.93 -11.89 -14.95
CA ASN A 68 17.09 -10.74 -14.07
C ASN A 68 16.02 -10.73 -12.96
N TRP A 69 14.95 -11.51 -13.11
CA TRP A 69 13.81 -11.53 -12.20
C TRP A 69 13.76 -12.82 -11.37
N GLU A 70 13.62 -12.64 -10.06
CA GLU A 70 13.34 -13.71 -9.11
C GLU A 70 11.83 -13.95 -9.01
N LEU A 71 11.40 -15.20 -9.14
CA LEU A 71 10.01 -15.57 -8.88
C LEU A 71 9.80 -15.86 -7.40
N GLN A 72 8.93 -15.08 -6.76
CA GLN A 72 8.42 -15.34 -5.42
C GLN A 72 7.05 -16.00 -5.52
N LYS A 73 6.96 -17.27 -5.09
CA LYS A 73 5.76 -18.12 -5.20
C LYS A 73 4.72 -17.84 -4.11
N ILE A 74 4.51 -16.56 -3.82
CA ILE A 74 3.55 -16.05 -2.85
C ILE A 74 3.19 -14.61 -3.22
N LEU A 75 1.95 -14.20 -2.96
CA LEU A 75 1.53 -12.81 -3.11
C LEU A 75 1.00 -12.31 -1.76
N SER A 76 1.84 -11.58 -1.05
CA SER A 76 1.50 -10.93 0.22
C SER A 76 2.35 -9.68 0.42
N THR A 77 1.77 -8.62 0.97
CA THR A 77 2.49 -7.41 1.36
C THR A 77 3.61 -7.71 2.36
N SER A 78 3.37 -8.61 3.32
CA SER A 78 4.38 -8.99 4.32
C SER A 78 5.62 -9.62 3.70
N GLU A 79 5.44 -10.41 2.64
CA GLU A 79 6.51 -11.10 1.93
C GLU A 79 7.31 -10.14 1.06
N ILE A 80 6.63 -9.20 0.40
CA ILE A 80 7.29 -8.14 -0.36
C ILE A 80 8.19 -7.32 0.56
N VAL A 81 7.65 -6.89 1.72
CA VAL A 81 8.42 -6.12 2.71
C VAL A 81 9.58 -6.94 3.26
N SER A 82 9.35 -8.20 3.65
CA SER A 82 10.39 -9.10 4.16
C SER A 82 11.50 -9.38 3.13
N TRP A 83 11.17 -9.35 1.83
CA TRP A 83 12.16 -9.49 0.76
C TRP A 83 12.95 -8.20 0.53
N ILE A 84 12.30 -7.03 0.61
CA ILE A 84 12.95 -5.73 0.38
C ILE A 84 13.89 -5.36 1.55
N LEU A 85 13.42 -5.44 2.80
CA LEU A 85 14.12 -4.89 3.97
C LEU A 85 15.58 -5.36 4.13
N PRO A 86 15.93 -6.64 3.94
CA PRO A 86 17.31 -7.10 4.06
C PRO A 86 18.29 -6.52 3.02
N GLN A 87 17.77 -5.83 1.99
CA GLN A 87 18.56 -5.23 0.92
C GLN A 87 18.77 -3.72 1.11
N LEU A 88 18.20 -3.15 2.17
CA LEU A 88 18.20 -1.72 2.47
C LEU A 88 18.99 -1.44 3.74
N ASN A 89 19.52 -0.21 3.83
CA ASN A 89 20.13 0.36 5.02
C ASN A 89 19.18 1.36 5.67
N ASP A 90 19.45 1.70 6.93
CA ASP A 90 18.72 2.75 7.63
C ASP A 90 18.80 4.07 6.84
N GLY A 91 17.64 4.67 6.56
CA GLY A 91 17.50 5.89 5.77
C GLY A 91 17.34 5.69 4.26
N ASP A 92 17.35 4.44 3.76
CA ASP A 92 17.02 4.16 2.36
C ASP A 92 15.54 4.38 2.05
N GLU A 93 15.24 5.01 0.91
CA GLU A 93 13.87 5.33 0.50
C GLU A 93 13.25 4.27 -0.41
N ILE A 94 11.98 3.94 -0.17
CA ILE A 94 11.17 3.04 -0.99
C ILE A 94 10.13 3.88 -1.74
N GLY A 95 10.17 3.82 -3.08
CA GLY A 95 9.21 4.49 -3.94
C GLY A 95 8.06 3.60 -4.38
N PHE A 96 6.91 4.20 -4.63
CA PHE A 96 5.77 3.58 -5.27
C PHE A 96 4.93 4.65 -5.97
N ASP A 97 4.07 4.25 -6.92
CA ASP A 97 3.13 5.16 -7.57
C ASP A 97 1.89 5.33 -6.68
N PRO A 98 1.64 6.52 -6.10
CA PRO A 98 0.55 6.72 -5.14
C PRO A 98 -0.84 6.47 -5.74
N PHE A 99 -1.00 6.53 -7.06
CA PHE A 99 -2.30 6.26 -7.70
C PHE A 99 -2.60 4.76 -7.78
N LEU A 100 -1.61 3.89 -7.65
CA LEU A 100 -1.79 2.44 -7.77
C LEU A 100 -2.06 1.75 -6.43
N PHE A 101 -2.29 2.54 -5.38
CA PHE A 101 -2.60 2.06 -4.03
C PHE A 101 -3.90 2.71 -3.57
N SER A 102 -4.71 1.96 -2.82
CA SER A 102 -5.97 2.49 -2.29
C SER A 102 -5.69 3.56 -1.24
N ILE A 103 -6.60 4.54 -1.14
CA ILE A 103 -6.56 5.60 -0.13
C ILE A 103 -6.41 5.02 1.29
N GLY A 104 -7.04 3.88 1.59
CA GLY A 104 -6.86 3.23 2.88
C GLY A 104 -5.40 2.81 3.11
N GLY A 105 -4.75 2.19 2.12
CA GLY A 105 -3.32 1.86 2.21
C GLY A 105 -2.42 3.10 2.24
N SER A 106 -2.68 4.09 1.39
CA SER A 106 -1.85 5.28 1.25
C SER A 106 -1.95 6.25 2.44
N ILE A 107 -3.14 6.44 3.02
CA ILE A 107 -3.32 7.27 4.22
C ILE A 107 -2.65 6.60 5.43
N GLU A 108 -2.78 5.28 5.58
CA GLU A 108 -2.06 4.54 6.62
C GLU A 108 -0.55 4.72 6.51
N THR A 109 0.01 4.66 5.29
CA THR A 109 1.44 4.91 5.07
C THR A 109 1.84 6.32 5.48
N ILE A 110 1.11 7.35 5.04
CA ILE A 110 1.44 8.75 5.36
C ILE A 110 1.32 9.00 6.87
N ALA A 111 0.27 8.50 7.51
CA ALA A 111 0.05 8.69 8.94
C ALA A 111 1.11 7.99 9.81
N ARG A 112 1.69 6.88 9.32
CA ARG A 112 2.73 6.12 10.03
C ARG A 112 4.14 6.66 9.80
N GLN A 113 4.34 7.47 8.75
CA GLN A 113 5.66 7.94 8.32
C GLN A 113 6.50 8.48 9.49
N ALA A 114 5.94 9.35 10.33
CA ALA A 114 6.66 9.98 11.43
C ALA A 114 7.17 8.98 12.49
N LEU A 115 6.45 7.88 12.75
CA LEU A 115 6.92 6.83 13.64
C LEU A 115 7.91 5.90 12.94
N TRP A 116 7.68 5.58 11.66
CA TRP A 116 8.58 4.74 10.88
C TRP A 116 9.98 5.35 10.74
N GLU A 117 10.08 6.68 10.62
CA GLU A 117 11.36 7.41 10.59
C GLU A 117 12.22 7.17 11.84
N VAL A 118 11.62 6.79 12.97
CA VAL A 118 12.31 6.44 14.22
C VAL A 118 12.23 4.95 14.55
N GLY A 119 11.84 4.11 13.59
CA GLY A 119 11.73 2.65 13.75
C GLY A 119 10.56 2.18 14.63
N LEU A 120 9.57 3.04 14.86
CA LEU A 120 8.39 2.75 15.67
C LEU A 120 7.15 2.55 14.79
N ASN A 121 6.11 1.91 15.33
CA ASN A 121 4.83 1.74 14.63
C ASN A 121 3.68 1.68 15.65
N TYR A 122 2.46 2.09 15.26
CA TYR A 122 1.27 1.87 16.08
C TYR A 122 0.52 0.59 15.68
N GLY A 123 0.05 -0.18 16.67
CA GLY A 123 -0.52 -1.53 16.48
C GLY A 123 -1.98 -1.58 16.02
N HIS A 124 -2.61 -0.45 15.73
CA HIS A 124 -4.01 -0.32 15.30
C HIS A 124 -4.13 0.53 14.02
N GLY A 125 -5.33 0.83 13.55
CA GLY A 125 -5.56 1.71 12.40
C GLY A 125 -5.36 3.18 12.71
N THR A 126 -5.13 3.98 11.67
CA THR A 126 -5.12 5.44 11.75
C THR A 126 -6.50 5.98 12.05
N GLY A 127 -7.56 5.28 11.66
CA GLY A 127 -8.91 5.77 11.84
C GLY A 127 -9.96 4.70 11.61
N HIS A 128 -11.10 4.88 12.25
CA HIS A 128 -12.27 4.00 12.14
C HIS A 128 -13.57 4.81 12.07
N GLY A 129 -14.66 4.17 11.67
CA GLY A 129 -16.01 4.74 11.73
C GLY A 129 -16.43 5.01 13.16
N ILE A 130 -17.21 6.07 13.37
CA ILE A 130 -17.73 6.45 14.68
C ILE A 130 -19.14 5.93 14.86
N GLY A 131 -19.36 5.19 15.94
CA GLY A 131 -20.63 4.53 16.18
C GLY A 131 -21.77 5.44 16.61
N ASN A 132 -22.97 5.18 16.10
CA ASN A 132 -24.21 5.64 16.71
C ASN A 132 -24.60 4.69 17.86
N PHE A 133 -25.13 5.22 18.97
CA PHE A 133 -25.51 4.47 20.17
C PHE A 133 -24.36 3.75 20.93
N PHE A 134 -23.33 4.49 21.35
CA PHE A 134 -22.25 4.02 22.25
C PHE A 134 -21.33 2.90 21.71
N ALA A 135 -21.43 2.54 20.42
CA ALA A 135 -20.41 1.73 19.78
C ALA A 135 -19.15 2.57 19.57
N VAL A 136 -18.01 2.11 20.11
CA VAL A 136 -16.73 2.84 20.00
C VAL A 136 -16.20 2.79 18.56
N HIS A 137 -16.38 1.67 17.86
CA HIS A 137 -15.99 1.49 16.47
C HIS A 137 -17.18 1.04 15.63
N GLU A 138 -17.43 1.71 14.51
CA GLU A 138 -18.39 1.28 13.47
C GLU A 138 -17.64 0.76 12.23
N TRP A 139 -17.82 -0.52 11.94
CA TRP A 139 -17.43 -1.12 10.65
C TRP A 139 -18.58 -0.93 9.65
N PRO A 140 -18.35 -0.72 8.33
CA PRO A 140 -17.09 -0.77 7.58
C PRO A 140 -16.41 0.58 7.29
N VAL A 141 -16.72 1.64 8.02
CA VAL A 141 -16.09 2.96 7.78
C VAL A 141 -14.71 2.99 8.45
N GLY A 142 -13.73 3.61 7.79
CA GLY A 142 -12.37 3.71 8.32
C GLY A 142 -11.34 3.94 7.23
N LEU A 143 -10.09 4.13 7.66
CA LEU A 143 -8.95 4.45 6.79
C LEU A 143 -8.07 3.22 6.52
N GLN A 144 -8.49 2.03 6.95
CA GLN A 144 -7.72 0.79 6.80
C GLN A 144 -8.11 0.03 5.51
N THR A 145 -7.53 -1.15 5.34
CA THR A 145 -7.93 -2.09 4.30
C THR A 145 -9.27 -2.76 4.62
N ASN A 146 -10.04 -3.13 3.60
CA ASN A 146 -11.38 -3.77 3.71
C ASN A 146 -12.51 -2.87 4.23
N ASN A 147 -12.32 -1.55 4.18
CA ASN A 147 -13.37 -0.56 4.44
C ASN A 147 -14.22 -0.30 3.19
N ILE A 148 -15.44 0.21 3.38
CA ILE A 148 -16.27 0.70 2.26
C ILE A 148 -15.72 2.03 1.73
N ALA A 149 -16.06 2.36 0.49
CA ALA A 149 -15.80 3.68 -0.06
C ALA A 149 -16.44 4.77 0.82
N LEU A 150 -15.67 5.82 1.13
CA LEU A 150 -16.15 6.97 1.90
C LEU A 150 -17.29 7.67 1.15
N GLN A 151 -18.42 7.86 1.82
CA GLN A 151 -19.58 8.56 1.28
C GLN A 151 -19.79 9.89 2.00
N LYS A 152 -20.32 10.88 1.28
CA LYS A 152 -20.65 12.20 1.83
C LYS A 152 -21.48 12.08 3.11
N GLY A 153 -21.08 12.79 4.15
CA GLY A 153 -21.75 12.80 5.45
C GLY A 153 -21.32 11.67 6.40
N MET A 154 -20.48 10.74 5.97
CA MET A 154 -19.86 9.79 6.90
C MET A 154 -18.85 10.49 7.80
N PHE A 155 -18.77 10.04 9.06
CA PHE A 155 -17.74 10.46 10.01
C PHE A 155 -16.69 9.35 10.17
N THR A 156 -15.43 9.76 10.26
CA THR A 156 -14.30 8.87 10.58
C THR A 156 -13.41 9.55 11.61
N SER A 157 -12.82 8.78 12.51
CA SER A 157 -11.71 9.27 13.34
C SER A 157 -10.43 9.33 12.51
N ILE A 158 -9.53 10.23 12.93
CA ILE A 158 -8.11 10.28 12.58
C ILE A 158 -7.36 10.29 13.91
N GLU A 159 -6.82 9.13 14.27
CA GLU A 159 -6.41 8.80 15.63
C GLU A 159 -5.10 8.00 15.73
N PRO A 160 -3.97 8.48 15.15
CA PRO A 160 -2.69 7.81 15.33
C PRO A 160 -2.32 7.74 16.81
N GLY A 161 -1.97 6.53 17.28
CA GLY A 161 -1.73 6.25 18.71
C GLY A 161 -0.56 5.30 18.95
N TYR A 162 0.51 5.79 19.54
CA TYR A 162 1.66 4.95 19.93
C TYR A 162 1.61 4.63 21.41
N TYR A 163 1.83 3.36 21.75
CA TYR A 163 1.88 2.88 23.13
C TYR A 163 3.20 2.14 23.35
N HIS A 164 3.97 2.57 24.34
CA HIS A 164 5.18 1.91 24.78
C HIS A 164 4.90 1.15 26.09
N ASP A 165 4.92 -0.18 26.00
CA ASP A 165 4.52 -1.06 27.09
C ASP A 165 5.20 -0.72 28.42
N GLY A 166 4.39 -0.60 29.47
CA GLY A 166 4.87 -0.29 30.82
C GLY A 166 5.40 1.13 31.02
N HIS A 167 5.32 2.01 30.02
CA HIS A 167 5.82 3.38 30.13
C HIS A 167 4.72 4.41 29.84
N PHE A 168 4.47 4.73 28.56
CA PHE A 168 3.57 5.82 28.18
C PHE A 168 2.84 5.52 26.88
N GLY A 169 1.74 6.23 26.65
CA GLY A 169 1.02 6.24 25.38
C GLY A 169 0.71 7.67 24.95
N ILE A 170 0.76 7.91 23.65
CA ILE A 170 0.38 9.18 23.03
C ILE A 170 -0.62 8.86 21.93
N ARG A 171 -1.77 9.50 21.98
CA ARG A 171 -2.81 9.43 20.95
C ARG A 171 -3.27 10.84 20.64
N ILE A 172 -3.24 11.17 19.36
CA ILE A 172 -3.95 12.33 18.82
C ILE A 172 -5.30 11.79 18.35
N GLU A 173 -6.37 12.56 18.48
CA GLU A 173 -7.70 12.16 18.00
C GLU A 173 -8.43 13.37 17.46
N ASP A 174 -8.77 13.29 16.18
CA ASP A 174 -9.63 14.25 15.49
C ASP A 174 -10.76 13.51 14.79
N ILE A 175 -11.90 14.19 14.67
CA ILE A 175 -13.06 13.68 13.92
C ILE A 175 -13.17 14.42 12.60
N ALA A 176 -13.15 13.66 11.51
CA ALA A 176 -13.34 14.16 10.16
C ALA A 176 -14.71 13.76 9.62
N VAL A 177 -15.32 14.66 8.84
CA VAL A 177 -16.54 14.41 8.07
C VAL A 177 -16.20 14.36 6.58
N VAL A 178 -16.73 13.37 5.88
CA VAL A 178 -16.54 13.23 4.44
C VAL A 178 -17.40 14.26 3.71
N VAL A 179 -16.76 15.12 2.93
CA VAL A 179 -17.41 16.13 2.09
C VAL A 179 -17.08 15.89 0.62
N GLU A 180 -17.91 16.42 -0.28
CA GLU A 180 -17.57 16.46 -1.70
C GLU A 180 -16.35 17.37 -1.92
N ALA A 181 -15.39 16.89 -2.71
CA ALA A 181 -14.21 17.64 -3.08
C ALA A 181 -14.31 18.08 -4.55
N GLU A 182 -14.07 19.36 -4.83
CA GLU A 182 -13.88 19.84 -6.20
C GLU A 182 -12.46 19.48 -6.66
N THR A 183 -12.34 18.46 -7.50
CA THR A 183 -11.06 18.04 -8.08
C THR A 183 -10.88 18.67 -9.45
N LYS A 184 -9.63 19.07 -9.77
CA LYS A 184 -9.27 19.59 -11.12
C LYS A 184 -9.50 18.57 -12.24
N VAL A 185 -9.72 17.30 -11.88
CA VAL A 185 -10.01 16.19 -12.77
C VAL A 185 -11.42 15.72 -12.42
N THR A 186 -12.38 16.00 -13.29
CA THR A 186 -13.75 15.48 -13.17
C THR A 186 -13.82 14.10 -13.80
N CYS A 187 -14.12 13.07 -13.01
CA CYS A 187 -14.48 11.76 -13.53
C CYS A 187 -15.93 11.81 -14.01
N HIS A 188 -16.15 11.51 -15.29
CA HIS A 188 -17.47 11.24 -15.87
C HIS A 188 -17.78 9.75 -15.80
#